data_AF-A0AAE3L1Z5-F1
#
_entry.id   AF-A0AAE3L1Z5-F1
#
_cell.length_a   1.000
_cell.length_b   1.000
_cell.length_c   1.000
_cell.angle_alpha   90.00
_cell.angle_beta   90.00
_cell.angle_gamma   90.00
#
_symmetry.space_group_name_H-M   'P 1'
#
loop_
_entity.id
_entity.type
_entity.pdbx_description
1 polymer ?
#
loop_
_entity_poly.entity_id
_entity_poly.type
_entity_poly.pdbx_seq_one_letter_code
_entity_poly.pdbx_strand_id
1 'polypeptide(L)'
;MQYYSIPFYYYQVLYELRFWVSLSREHPLFLQKMARCHNIIIKKDIKTSLHQHFTAFKNLYKELNSLLSPRENYSIPPIHQDAYFYQLTLLLKEVSQADVRFIHTLQELESLTGSDSSWIVLINHIALEQRQLLQICSKHSIQLKSMGY
;
A
#
# COMPACT_ATOMS: atom_id res chain seq x y z
N MET A 1 -14.57 15.05 -21.30
CA MET A 1 -14.56 14.89 -19.84
C MET A 1 -15.58 13.83 -19.47
N GLN A 2 -15.15 12.65 -19.04
CA GLN A 2 -16.07 11.64 -18.52
C GLN A 2 -16.36 11.98 -17.06
N TYR A 3 -17.58 12.42 -16.77
CA TYR A 3 -18.10 12.52 -15.41
C TYR A 3 -18.36 11.10 -14.92
N TYR A 4 -17.37 10.50 -14.25
CA TYR A 4 -17.66 9.35 -13.39
C TYR A 4 -18.61 9.84 -12.31
N SER A 5 -19.67 9.09 -12.04
CA SER A 5 -20.50 9.36 -10.87
C SER A 5 -19.59 9.34 -9.64
N ILE A 6 -19.65 10.38 -8.80
CA ILE A 6 -18.82 10.54 -7.60
C ILE A 6 -18.68 9.25 -6.76
N PRO A 7 -19.74 8.44 -6.57
CA PRO A 7 -19.63 7.14 -5.91
C PRO A 7 -18.68 6.15 -6.63
N PHE A 8 -18.71 6.11 -7.95
CA PHE A 8 -17.89 5.17 -8.74
C PHE A 8 -16.40 5.42 -8.55
N TYR A 9 -15.96 6.69 -8.62
CA TYR A 9 -14.55 7.02 -8.42
C TYR A 9 -14.05 6.63 -7.02
N TYR A 10 -14.83 6.95 -5.98
CA TYR A 10 -14.48 6.60 -4.60
C TYR A 10 -14.28 5.08 -4.43
N TYR A 11 -15.24 4.26 -4.88
CA TYR A 11 -15.12 2.81 -4.77
C TYR A 11 -13.99 2.25 -5.63
N GLN A 12 -13.76 2.81 -6.82
CA GLN A 12 -12.63 2.43 -7.67
C GLN A 12 -11.30 2.61 -6.91
N VAL A 13 -11.07 3.76 -6.28
CA VAL A 13 -9.84 4.01 -5.52
C VAL A 13 -9.72 3.03 -4.35
N LEU A 14 -10.80 2.77 -3.61
CA LEU A 14 -10.78 1.81 -2.50
C LEU A 14 -10.44 0.38 -2.95
N TYR A 15 -10.99 -0.09 -4.07
CA TYR A 15 -10.67 -1.42 -4.59
C TYR A 15 -9.22 -1.53 -5.07
N GLU A 16 -8.73 -0.49 -5.76
CA GLU A 16 -7.34 -0.42 -6.21
C GLU A 16 -6.39 -0.42 -5.00
N LEU A 17 -6.63 0.43 -4.00
CA LEU A 17 -5.86 0.45 -2.76
C LEU A 17 -5.93 -0.89 -2.00
N ARG A 18 -7.11 -1.51 -1.91
CA ARG A 18 -7.27 -2.82 -1.25
C ARG A 18 -6.38 -3.87 -1.89
N PHE A 19 -6.31 -3.90 -3.21
CA PHE A 19 -5.46 -4.83 -3.94
C PHE A 19 -3.98 -4.64 -3.58
N TRP A 20 -3.46 -3.42 -3.74
CA TRP A 20 -2.05 -3.13 -3.51
C TRP A 20 -1.63 -3.26 -2.05
N VAL A 21 -2.48 -2.84 -1.11
CA VAL A 21 -2.23 -3.01 0.32
C VAL A 21 -2.26 -4.49 0.71
N SER A 22 -3.15 -5.29 0.11
CA SER A 22 -3.15 -6.75 0.34
C SER A 22 -1.85 -7.39 -0.12
N LEU A 23 -1.37 -7.03 -1.32
CA LEU A 23 -0.12 -7.54 -1.87
C LEU A 23 1.06 -7.13 -0.98
N SER A 24 1.14 -5.85 -0.64
CA SER A 24 2.21 -5.27 0.19
C SER A 24 2.27 -5.86 1.59
N ARG A 25 1.13 -6.28 2.15
CA ARG A 25 1.07 -6.99 3.43
C ARG A 25 1.84 -8.32 3.39
N GLU A 26 1.84 -9.04 2.27
CA GLU A 26 2.47 -10.35 2.18
C GLU A 26 3.99 -10.28 2.01
N HIS A 27 4.50 -9.20 1.40
CA HIS A 27 5.91 -9.03 1.08
C HIS A 27 6.86 -9.19 2.29
N PRO A 28 6.62 -8.58 3.46
CA PRO A 28 7.51 -8.76 4.61
C PRO A 28 7.59 -10.21 5.10
N LEU A 29 6.52 -11.00 4.96
CA LEU A 29 6.52 -12.42 5.30
C LEU A 29 7.30 -13.22 4.27
N PHE A 30 7.11 -12.92 2.98
CA PHE A 30 7.80 -13.58 1.90
C PHE A 30 9.32 -13.37 1.97
N LEU A 31 9.75 -12.13 2.23
CA LEU A 31 11.17 -11.77 2.42
C LEU A 31 11.82 -12.55 3.56
N GLN A 32 11.13 -12.69 4.69
CA GLN A 32 11.64 -13.47 5.82
C GLN A 32 11.76 -14.96 5.49
N LYS A 33 10.82 -15.52 4.72
CA LYS A 33 10.87 -16.92 4.28
C LYS A 33 12.00 -17.14 3.30
N MET A 34 12.13 -16.29 2.28
CA MET A 34 13.18 -16.37 1.27
C MET A 34 14.58 -16.23 1.88
N ALA A 35 14.76 -15.29 2.82
CA ALA A 35 16.03 -15.18 3.52
C ALA A 35 16.41 -16.46 4.27
N ARG A 36 15.44 -17.17 4.87
CA ARG A 36 15.71 -18.47 5.51
C ARG A 36 16.09 -19.54 4.49
N CYS A 37 15.40 -19.60 3.35
CA CYS A 37 15.70 -20.57 2.28
C CYS A 37 17.11 -20.36 1.69
N HIS A 38 17.57 -19.11 1.62
CA HIS A 38 18.88 -18.74 1.07
C HIS A 38 19.97 -18.58 2.13
N ASN A 39 19.70 -18.94 3.40
CA ASN A 39 20.61 -18.75 4.53
C ASN A 39 21.12 -17.31 4.71
N ILE A 40 20.32 -16.32 4.32
CA ILE A 40 20.62 -14.89 4.45
C ILE A 40 20.31 -14.44 5.88
N ILE A 41 21.32 -13.89 6.55
CA ILE A 41 21.18 -13.40 7.93
C ILE A 41 20.60 -11.98 7.90
N ILE A 42 19.29 -11.87 8.11
CA ILE A 42 18.64 -10.58 8.36
C ILE A 42 18.90 -10.13 9.80
N LYS A 43 19.47 -8.93 9.95
CA LYS A 43 19.71 -8.27 11.24
C LYS A 43 18.40 -8.03 12.02
N LYS A 44 18.49 -7.92 13.35
CA LYS A 44 17.32 -7.87 14.25
C LYS A 44 16.45 -6.62 14.03
N ASP A 45 17.09 -5.48 13.80
CA ASP A 45 16.48 -4.20 13.42
C ASP A 45 15.65 -4.34 12.14
N ILE A 46 16.22 -4.90 11.08
CA ILE A 46 15.53 -5.11 9.80
C ILE A 46 14.35 -6.09 9.97
N LYS A 47 14.53 -7.18 10.73
CA LYS A 47 13.41 -8.10 11.07
C LYS A 47 12.27 -7.39 11.80
N THR A 48 12.62 -6.50 12.72
CA THR A 48 11.63 -5.69 13.47
C THR A 48 10.89 -4.75 12.52
N SER A 49 11.62 -4.09 11.61
CA SER A 49 11.05 -3.22 10.58
C SER A 49 10.08 -3.99 9.66
N LEU A 50 10.46 -5.17 9.17
CA LEU A 50 9.59 -6.04 8.38
C LEU A 50 8.29 -6.42 9.13
N HIS A 51 8.37 -6.70 10.43
CA HIS A 51 7.18 -6.98 11.23
C HIS A 51 6.29 -5.75 11.40
N GLN A 52 6.88 -4.57 11.55
CA GLN A 52 6.14 -3.30 11.61
C GLN A 52 5.43 -3.01 10.28
N HIS A 53 6.08 -3.24 9.13
CA HIS A 53 5.45 -3.09 7.81
C HIS A 53 4.28 -4.06 7.61
N PHE A 54 4.46 -5.33 7.98
CA PHE A 54 3.36 -6.30 7.96
C PHE A 54 2.17 -5.82 8.78
N THR A 55 2.41 -5.31 9.98
CA THR A 55 1.37 -4.82 10.88
C THR A 55 0.68 -3.58 10.32
N ALA A 56 1.44 -2.63 9.76
CA ALA A 56 0.92 -1.42 9.15
C ALA A 56 -0.01 -1.73 7.96
N PHE A 57 0.46 -2.53 6.99
CA PHE A 57 -0.37 -2.92 5.85
C PHE A 57 -1.55 -3.81 6.24
N LYS A 58 -1.41 -4.65 7.27
CA LYS A 58 -2.53 -5.42 7.82
C LYS A 58 -3.62 -4.51 8.39
N ASN A 59 -3.25 -3.44 9.10
CA ASN A 59 -4.20 -2.49 9.65
C ASN A 59 -4.88 -1.68 8.55
N LEU A 60 -4.11 -1.17 7.58
CA LEU A 60 -4.64 -0.47 6.40
C LEU A 60 -5.61 -1.37 5.61
N TYR A 61 -5.28 -2.66 5.44
CA TYR A 61 -6.16 -3.61 4.78
C TYR A 61 -7.49 -3.80 5.53
N LYS A 62 -7.43 -3.86 6.86
CA LYS A 62 -8.64 -3.97 7.70
C LYS A 62 -9.53 -2.74 7.55
N GLU A 63 -8.93 -1.56 7.53
CA GLU A 63 -9.65 -0.29 7.31
C GLU A 63 -10.27 -0.23 5.92
N LEU A 64 -9.51 -0.56 4.86
CA LEU A 64 -10.05 -0.62 3.49
C LEU A 64 -11.25 -1.56 3.38
N ASN A 65 -11.22 -2.71 4.06
CA ASN A 65 -12.37 -3.63 4.09
C ASN A 65 -13.55 -3.12 4.90
N SER A 66 -13.34 -2.33 5.96
CA SER A 66 -14.45 -1.73 6.70
C SER A 66 -15.15 -0.66 5.86
N LEU A 67 -14.42 0.08 5.02
CA LEU A 67 -14.95 1.05 4.07
C LEU A 67 -15.66 0.41 2.87
N LEU A 68 -15.23 -0.78 2.46
CA LEU A 68 -15.83 -1.57 1.38
C LEU A 68 -16.94 -2.52 1.85
N SER A 69 -17.19 -2.62 3.15
CA SER A 69 -18.27 -3.45 3.69
C SER A 69 -19.60 -3.01 3.08
N PRO A 70 -20.49 -3.94 2.67
CA PRO A 70 -21.72 -3.62 1.96
C PRO A 70 -22.61 -2.73 2.83
N ARG A 71 -22.49 -1.41 2.65
CA ARG A 71 -23.54 -0.47 3.01
C ARG A 71 -24.58 -0.63 1.91
N GLU A 72 -25.80 -0.97 2.28
CA GLU A 72 -26.88 -1.47 1.42
C GLU A 72 -27.31 -0.53 0.27
N ASN A 73 -26.65 0.61 0.06
CA ASN A 73 -26.90 1.52 -1.04
C ASN A 73 -25.59 2.15 -1.53
N TYR A 74 -25.20 1.88 -2.79
CA TYR A 74 -24.06 2.51 -3.48
C TYR A 74 -24.26 4.04 -3.72
N SER A 75 -25.27 4.64 -3.11
CA SER A 75 -25.53 6.07 -3.13
C SER A 75 -24.89 6.72 -1.91
N ILE A 76 -23.79 7.44 -2.14
CA ILE A 76 -23.26 8.40 -1.17
C ILE A 76 -24.16 9.65 -1.24
N PRO A 77 -24.90 10.00 -0.18
CA PRO A 77 -25.69 11.23 -0.17
C PRO A 77 -24.77 12.44 -0.40
N PRO A 78 -25.18 13.45 -1.19
CA PRO A 78 -24.35 14.62 -1.47
C PRO A 78 -23.77 15.30 -0.23
N ILE A 79 -24.55 15.37 0.87
CA ILE A 79 -24.15 15.96 2.15
C ILE A 79 -22.97 15.26 2.84
N HIS A 80 -22.63 14.04 2.42
CA HIS A 80 -21.53 13.27 3.00
C HIS A 80 -20.30 13.15 2.08
N GLN A 81 -20.38 13.63 0.83
CA GLN A 81 -19.30 13.45 -0.16
C GLN A 81 -17.96 13.99 0.32
N ASP A 82 -17.96 15.16 0.96
CA ASP A 82 -16.75 15.79 1.50
C ASP A 82 -16.09 14.93 2.57
N ALA A 83 -16.88 14.29 3.44
CA ALA A 83 -16.37 13.41 4.49
C ALA A 83 -15.73 12.14 3.92
N TYR A 84 -16.33 11.54 2.88
CA TYR A 84 -15.76 10.37 2.20
C TYR A 84 -14.45 10.70 1.49
N PHE A 85 -14.39 11.83 0.77
CA PHE A 85 -13.16 12.22 0.08
C PHE A 85 -12.06 12.69 1.01
N TYR A 86 -12.40 13.37 2.11
CA TYR A 86 -11.44 13.68 3.16
C TYR A 86 -10.85 12.40 3.78
N GLN A 87 -11.71 11.41 4.08
CA GLN A 87 -11.25 10.10 4.55
C GLN A 87 -10.34 9.41 3.53
N LEU A 88 -10.68 9.48 2.24
CA LEU A 88 -9.83 8.92 1.18
C LEU A 88 -8.47 9.62 1.10
N THR A 89 -8.42 10.95 1.24
CA THR A 89 -7.18 11.73 1.29
C THR A 89 -6.29 11.29 2.46
N LEU A 90 -6.87 11.07 3.65
CA LEU A 90 -6.14 10.56 4.80
C LEU A 90 -5.59 9.15 4.53
N LEU A 91 -6.42 8.27 3.98
CA LEU A 91 -6.04 6.89 3.68
C LEU A 91 -4.90 6.82 2.66
N LEU A 92 -4.96 7.62 1.59
CA LEU A 92 -3.89 7.73 0.58
C LEU A 92 -2.57 8.17 1.20
N LYS A 93 -2.62 9.13 2.13
CA LYS A 93 -1.45 9.61 2.86
C LYS A 93 -0.86 8.52 3.75
N GLU A 94 -1.69 7.80 4.50
CA GLU A 94 -1.23 6.73 5.39
C GLU A 94 -0.61 5.56 4.62
N VAL A 95 -1.23 5.14 3.52
CA VAL A 95 -0.68 4.13 2.61
C VAL A 95 0.67 4.58 2.08
N SER A 96 0.77 5.81 1.56
CA SER A 96 2.03 6.36 1.03
C SER A 96 3.13 6.39 2.09
N GLN A 97 2.80 6.77 3.32
CA GLN A 97 3.77 6.82 4.42
C GLN A 97 4.24 5.43 4.84
N ALA A 98 3.35 4.44 4.92
CA ALA A 98 3.71 3.06 5.18
C ALA A 98 4.64 2.53 4.09
N ASP A 99 4.32 2.83 2.84
CA ASP A 99 5.03 2.33 1.68
C ASP A 99 6.42 2.94 1.50
N VAL A 100 6.58 4.26 1.70
CA VAL A 100 7.90 4.91 1.73
C VAL A 100 8.81 4.26 2.78
N ARG A 101 8.31 4.01 3.99
CA ARG A 101 9.10 3.34 5.03
C ARG A 101 9.46 1.91 4.62
N PHE A 102 8.58 1.21 3.92
CA PHE A 102 8.88 -0.13 3.45
C PHE A 102 9.95 -0.15 2.36
N ILE A 103 9.90 0.78 1.40
CA ILE A 103 10.93 0.97 0.38
C ILE A 103 12.30 1.18 1.02
N HIS A 104 12.42 1.96 2.09
CA HIS A 104 13.68 2.13 2.81
C HIS A 104 14.20 0.80 3.40
N THR A 105 13.32 -0.02 3.97
CA THR A 105 13.71 -1.36 4.45
C THR A 105 14.12 -2.29 3.30
N LEU A 106 13.51 -2.16 2.11
CA LEU A 106 13.95 -2.92 0.93
C LEU A 106 15.36 -2.53 0.48
N GLN A 107 15.72 -1.24 0.54
CA GLN A 107 17.08 -0.76 0.25
C GLN A 107 18.10 -1.33 1.23
N GLU A 108 17.76 -1.41 2.52
CA GLU A 108 18.62 -2.05 3.53
C GLU A 108 18.80 -3.54 3.25
N LEU A 109 17.72 -4.24 2.85
CA LEU A 109 17.75 -5.67 2.51
C LEU A 109 18.55 -5.98 1.24
N GLU A 110 18.51 -5.09 0.24
CA GLU A 110 19.31 -5.20 -0.98
C GLU A 110 20.81 -5.31 -0.67
N SER A 111 21.27 -4.58 0.34
CA SER A 111 22.68 -4.55 0.76
C SER A 111 23.17 -5.82 1.49
N LEU A 112 22.28 -6.73 1.89
CA LEU A 112 22.63 -7.87 2.76
C LEU A 112 23.34 -9.02 2.03
N THR A 113 23.32 -9.06 0.70
CA THR A 113 23.97 -10.15 -0.05
C THR A 113 24.79 -9.60 -1.18
N GLY A 114 26.10 -9.87 -1.17
CA GLY A 114 27.03 -9.39 -2.20
C GLY A 114 26.85 -10.01 -3.59
N SER A 115 26.03 -11.08 -3.75
CA SER A 115 25.94 -11.79 -5.04
C SER A 115 24.76 -12.76 -5.24
N ASP A 116 23.79 -12.90 -4.32
CA ASP A 116 22.64 -13.79 -4.59
C ASP A 116 21.67 -13.11 -5.59
N SER A 117 21.79 -13.50 -6.85
CA SER A 117 20.98 -12.95 -7.94
C SER A 117 19.48 -13.11 -7.70
N SER A 118 19.03 -14.19 -7.08
CA SER A 118 17.61 -14.45 -6.84
C SER A 118 17.04 -13.55 -5.74
N TRP A 119 17.84 -13.28 -4.69
CA TRP A 119 17.50 -12.32 -3.65
C TRP A 119 17.39 -10.90 -4.21
N ILE A 120 18.38 -10.48 -5.00
CA ILE A 120 18.39 -9.15 -5.61
C ILE A 120 17.20 -8.98 -6.57
N VAL A 121 16.90 -9.98 -7.39
CA VAL A 121 15.74 -9.97 -8.30
C VAL A 121 14.44 -9.84 -7.50
N LEU A 122 14.30 -10.58 -6.39
CA LEU A 122 13.12 -10.49 -5.54
C LEU A 122 12.96 -9.11 -4.90
N ILE A 123 14.02 -8.58 -4.29
CA ILE A 123 13.98 -7.26 -3.65
C ILE A 123 13.63 -6.19 -4.68
N ASN A 124 14.21 -6.24 -5.87
CA ASN A 124 13.93 -5.30 -6.95
C ASN A 124 12.49 -5.40 -7.47
N HIS A 125 11.97 -6.63 -7.59
CA HIS A 125 10.58 -6.85 -7.96
C HIS A 125 9.62 -6.23 -6.95
N ILE A 126 9.81 -6.52 -5.65
CA ILE A 126 8.98 -5.94 -4.59
C ILE A 126 9.12 -4.40 -4.55
N ALA A 127 10.33 -3.88 -4.71
CA ALA A 127 10.56 -2.43 -4.74
C ALA A 127 9.88 -1.75 -5.94
N LEU A 128 9.81 -2.42 -7.09
CA LEU A 128 9.07 -1.93 -8.25
C LEU A 128 7.56 -1.85 -7.95
N GLU A 129 6.99 -2.89 -7.37
CA GLU A 129 5.58 -2.93 -6.98
C GLU A 129 5.23 -1.84 -5.95
N GLN A 130 6.11 -1.59 -4.97
CA GLN A 130 5.93 -0.47 -4.03
C GLN A 130 6.01 0.89 -4.70
N ARG A 131 6.95 1.09 -5.64
CA ARG A 131 6.97 2.33 -6.42
C ARG A 131 5.69 2.52 -7.24
N GLN A 132 5.09 1.44 -7.75
CA GLN A 132 3.79 1.50 -8.42
C GLN A 132 2.66 1.89 -7.45
N LEU A 133 2.65 1.35 -6.23
CA LEU A 133 1.71 1.77 -5.19
C LEU A 133 1.84 3.27 -4.88
N LEU A 134 3.06 3.79 -4.70
CA LEU A 134 3.26 5.24 -4.53
C LEU A 134 2.74 6.07 -5.70
N GLN A 135 2.95 5.62 -6.94
CA GLN A 135 2.44 6.30 -8.13
C GLN A 135 0.92 6.35 -8.14
N ILE A 136 0.26 5.25 -7.76
CA ILE A 136 -1.20 5.17 -7.63
C ILE A 136 -1.68 6.14 -6.55
N CYS A 137 -1.06 6.13 -5.37
CA CYS A 137 -1.43 7.05 -4.30
C CYS A 137 -1.27 8.52 -4.73
N SER A 138 -0.16 8.84 -5.41
CA SER A 138 0.10 10.19 -5.91
C SER A 138 -0.92 10.62 -6.96
N LYS A 139 -1.22 9.75 -7.94
CA LYS A 139 -2.23 9.99 -8.98
C LYS A 139 -3.59 10.31 -8.37
N HIS A 140 -4.07 9.50 -7.42
CA HIS A 140 -5.35 9.73 -6.77
C HIS A 140 -5.35 10.97 -5.87
N SER A 141 -4.25 11.25 -5.19
CA SER A 141 -4.11 12.47 -4.38
C SER A 141 -4.18 13.74 -5.24
N ILE A 142 -3.56 13.73 -6.43
CA ILE A 142 -3.63 14.85 -7.39
C ILE A 142 -5.07 15.00 -7.91
N GLN A 143 -5.71 13.88 -8.25
CA GLN A 143 -7.10 13.89 -8.72
C GLN A 143 -8.06 14.46 -7.66
N LEU A 144 -7.93 14.06 -6.40
CA LEU A 144 -8.75 14.60 -5.30
C LEU A 144 -8.54 16.10 -5.11
N LYS A 145 -7.29 16.57 -5.15
CA LYS A 145 -6.98 18.01 -5.11
C LYS A 145 -7.62 18.78 -6.26
N SER A 146 -7.63 18.21 -7.47
CA SER A 146 -8.29 18.82 -8.63
C SER A 146 -9.82 18.90 -8.49
N MET A 147 -10.40 18.05 -7.64
CA MET A 147 -11.82 18.05 -7.28
C MET A 147 -12.13 18.94 -6.07
N GLY A 148 -11.12 19.53 -5.42
CA GLY A 148 -11.26 20.38 -4.24
C GLY A 148 -11.07 19.69 -2.88
N TYR A 149 -10.48 18.48 -2.86
CA TYR A 149 -10.32 17.64 -1.66
C TYR A 149 -8.87 17.28 -1.30
#